data_AF-A0A946MV78-F1
#
_entry.id   AF-A0A946MV78-F1
#
_cell.length_a   1.000
_cell.length_b   1.000
_cell.length_c   1.000
_cell.angle_alpha   90.00
_cell.angle_beta   90.00
_cell.angle_gamma   90.00
#
_symmetry.space_group_name_H-M   'P 1'
#
loop_
_entity.id
_entity.type
_entity.pdbx_description
1 polymer ?
#
loop_
_entity_poly.entity_id
_entity_poly.type
_entity_poly.pdbx_seq_one_letter_code
_entity_poly.pdbx_strand_id
1 'polypeptide(L)'
;VAEAESALAELAVVTDVSDAASPAARAQAFIEAVSQLIADVGIAESDARIQPADWTSLTHAAMDESDGYVSPRLLTAGEILSILEQITAR
;
A
#
# COMPACT_ATOMS: atom_id res chain seq x y z
N VAL A 1 -0.90 6.87 -11.80
CA VAL A 1 0.31 7.13 -10.98
C VAL A 1 0.31 8.56 -10.45
N ALA A 2 0.14 9.57 -11.30
CA ALA A 2 0.10 10.99 -10.88
C ALA A 2 -1.04 11.35 -9.89
N GLU A 3 -2.23 10.79 -10.03
CA GLU A 3 -3.35 11.11 -9.11
C GLU A 3 -3.10 10.60 -7.68
N ALA A 4 -2.58 9.38 -7.54
CA ALA A 4 -2.18 8.84 -6.25
C ALA A 4 -1.03 9.64 -5.63
N GLU A 5 -0.04 10.05 -6.43
CA GLU A 5 1.05 10.91 -5.96
C GLU A 5 0.52 12.25 -5.43
N SER A 6 -0.39 12.91 -6.16
CA SER A 6 -0.97 14.17 -5.73
C SER A 6 -1.72 14.04 -4.40
N ALA A 7 -2.53 12.99 -4.25
CA ALA A 7 -3.28 12.73 -3.01
C ALA A 7 -2.33 12.43 -1.83
N LEU A 8 -1.29 11.63 -2.05
CA LEU A 8 -0.27 11.34 -1.03
C LEU A 8 0.52 12.59 -0.65
N ALA A 9 0.85 13.44 -1.63
CA ALA A 9 1.54 14.71 -1.40
C ALA A 9 0.69 15.72 -0.61
N GLU A 10 -0.63 15.69 -0.79
CA GLU A 10 -1.59 16.48 0.01
C GLU A 10 -1.68 15.93 1.44
N LEU A 11 -1.79 14.60 1.59
CA LEU A 11 -1.79 13.93 2.88
C LEU A 11 -0.56 14.30 3.71
N ALA A 12 0.62 14.35 3.09
CA ALA A 12 1.86 14.78 3.76
C ALA A 12 1.77 16.18 4.39
N VAL A 13 1.09 17.12 3.73
CA VAL A 13 0.94 18.50 4.20
C VAL A 13 -0.10 18.56 5.32
N VAL A 14 -1.28 17.96 5.13
CA VAL A 14 -2.38 18.04 6.11
C VAL A 14 -2.10 17.27 7.40
N THR A 15 -1.17 16.29 7.35
CA THR A 15 -0.69 15.55 8.52
C THR A 15 0.59 16.11 9.13
N ASP A 16 1.09 17.25 8.61
CA ASP A 16 2.33 17.90 9.04
C ASP A 16 3.58 16.99 8.96
N VAL A 17 3.54 15.99 8.07
CA VAL A 17 4.67 15.08 7.82
C VAL A 17 5.72 15.73 6.93
N SER A 18 5.32 16.54 5.94
CA SER A 18 6.27 17.20 5.04
C SER A 18 5.68 18.44 4.37
N ASP A 19 6.50 19.50 4.33
CA ASP A 19 6.28 20.74 3.57
C ASP A 19 7.22 20.86 2.36
N ALA A 20 7.87 19.77 1.95
CA ALA A 20 8.85 19.78 0.87
C ALA A 20 8.29 20.39 -0.43
N ALA A 21 9.13 21.10 -1.19
CA ALA A 21 8.68 21.82 -2.38
C ALA A 21 8.11 20.91 -3.49
N SER A 22 8.66 19.69 -3.63
CA SER A 22 8.24 18.73 -4.65
C SER A 22 7.07 17.85 -4.17
N PRO A 23 5.97 17.73 -4.95
CA PRO A 23 4.89 16.78 -4.66
C PRO A 23 5.40 15.34 -4.49
N ALA A 24 6.28 14.88 -5.37
CA ALA A 24 6.87 13.55 -5.27
C ALA A 24 7.65 13.34 -3.96
N ALA A 25 8.39 14.36 -3.49
CA ALA A 25 9.11 14.30 -2.23
C ALA A 25 8.14 14.21 -1.03
N ARG A 26 7.03 14.97 -1.07
CA ARG A 26 5.99 14.91 -0.04
C ARG A 26 5.29 13.55 -0.01
N ALA A 27 4.92 13.01 -1.17
CA ALA A 27 4.30 11.69 -1.27
C ALA A 27 5.20 10.59 -0.69
N GLN A 28 6.50 10.64 -1.00
CA GLN A 28 7.49 9.71 -0.46
C GLN A 28 7.63 9.85 1.07
N ALA A 29 7.74 11.07 1.59
CA ALA A 29 7.83 11.33 3.03
C ALA A 29 6.59 10.81 3.78
N PHE A 30 5.40 10.93 3.17
CA PHE A 30 4.18 10.38 3.74
C PHE A 30 4.19 8.84 3.82
N ILE A 31 4.65 8.17 2.76
CA ILE A 31 4.81 6.70 2.77
C ILE A 31 5.79 6.27 3.87
N GLU A 32 6.92 6.95 4.00
CA GLU A 32 7.92 6.66 5.04
C GLU A 32 7.37 6.86 6.45
N ALA A 33 6.62 7.94 6.68
CA ALA A 33 5.98 8.19 7.97
C ALA A 33 4.95 7.11 8.34
N VAL A 34 4.17 6.63 7.37
CA VAL A 34 3.22 5.52 7.60
C VAL A 34 3.96 4.22 7.91
N SER A 35 5.02 3.90 7.17
CA SER A 35 5.85 2.71 7.45
C SER A 35 6.50 2.78 8.83
N GLN A 36 7.00 3.96 9.24
CA GLN A 36 7.54 4.16 10.59
C GLN A 36 6.46 4.01 11.66
N LEU A 37 5.26 4.56 11.44
CA LEU A 37 4.14 4.43 12.36
C LEU A 37 3.74 2.96 12.55
N ILE A 38 3.67 2.17 11.47
CA ILE A 38 3.40 0.72 11.51
C ILE A 38 4.41 0.01 12.42
N ALA A 39 5.70 0.34 12.28
CA ALA A 39 6.76 -0.22 13.12
C ALA A 39 6.62 0.23 14.59
N ASP A 40 6.36 1.51 14.84
CA ASP A 40 6.23 2.09 16.18
C ASP A 40 5.08 1.47 16.98
N VAL A 41 3.99 1.09 16.31
CA VAL A 41 2.83 0.42 16.94
C VAL A 41 2.93 -1.10 16.94
N GLY A 42 4.03 -1.66 16.42
CA GLY A 42 4.33 -3.10 16.48
C GLY A 42 3.50 -3.96 15.53
N ILE A 43 3.05 -3.41 14.40
CA ILE A 43 2.44 -4.20 13.32
C ILE A 43 3.58 -4.88 12.54
N ALA A 44 3.51 -6.20 12.40
CA ALA A 44 4.50 -6.96 11.65
C ALA A 44 4.41 -6.66 10.15
N GLU A 45 5.56 -6.57 9.49
CA GLU A 45 5.66 -6.37 8.03
C GLU A 45 5.18 -7.59 7.22
N SER A 46 5.14 -8.76 7.85
CA SER A 46 4.69 -10.00 7.24
C SER A 46 3.74 -10.78 8.14
N ASP A 47 2.91 -11.63 7.53
CA ASP A 47 1.93 -12.46 8.24
C ASP A 47 2.11 -13.94 7.87
N ALA A 48 2.42 -14.76 8.87
CA ALA A 48 2.61 -16.19 8.71
C ALA A 48 1.32 -16.94 8.34
N ARG A 49 0.15 -16.31 8.44
CA ARG A 49 -1.12 -16.91 7.99
C ARG A 49 -1.30 -16.80 6.48
N ILE A 50 -0.58 -15.90 5.82
CA ILE A 50 -0.60 -15.79 4.36
C ILE A 50 0.32 -16.88 3.82
N GLN A 51 -0.28 -17.86 3.14
CA GLN A 51 0.45 -19.01 2.61
C GLN A 51 0.46 -18.99 1.08
N PRO A 52 1.58 -19.39 0.42
CA PRO A 52 1.65 -19.45 -1.03
C PRO A 52 0.55 -20.31 -1.67
N ALA A 53 0.08 -21.34 -0.96
CA ALA A 53 -1.00 -22.20 -1.41
C ALA A 53 -2.34 -21.45 -1.62
N ASP A 54 -2.55 -20.34 -0.90
CA ASP A 54 -3.79 -19.58 -0.93
C ASP A 54 -3.74 -18.37 -1.89
N TRP A 55 -2.56 -18.04 -2.42
CA TRP A 55 -2.34 -16.82 -3.21
C TRP A 55 -3.27 -16.69 -4.41
N THR A 56 -3.56 -17.78 -5.12
CA THR A 56 -4.50 -17.76 -6.25
C THR A 56 -5.90 -17.39 -5.79
N SER A 57 -6.38 -17.97 -4.69
CA SER A 57 -7.71 -17.67 -4.15
C SER A 57 -7.80 -16.24 -3.65
N LEU A 58 -6.77 -15.77 -2.95
CA LEU A 58 -6.69 -14.39 -2.45
C LEU A 58 -6.64 -13.37 -3.58
N THR A 59 -5.93 -13.68 -4.66
CA THR A 59 -5.83 -12.80 -5.83
C THR A 59 -7.19 -12.64 -6.52
N HIS A 60 -7.94 -13.72 -6.73
CA HIS A 60 -9.28 -13.63 -7.29
C HIS A 60 -10.25 -12.88 -6.37
N ALA A 61 -10.22 -13.15 -5.07
CA ALA A 61 -11.07 -12.44 -4.10
C ALA A 61 -10.79 -10.93 -4.10
N ALA A 62 -9.53 -10.51 -4.17
CA ALA A 62 -9.16 -9.10 -4.24
C ALA A 62 -9.61 -8.43 -5.56
N MET A 63 -9.59 -9.16 -6.67
CA MET A 63 -10.11 -8.66 -7.95
C MET A 63 -11.64 -8.49 -7.88
N ASP A 64 -12.36 -9.48 -7.36
CA ASP A 64 -13.82 -9.43 -7.20
C ASP A 64 -14.26 -8.30 -6.24
N GLU A 65 -13.52 -8.08 -5.14
CA GLU A 65 -13.81 -7.00 -4.20
C GLU A 65 -13.58 -5.61 -4.80
N SER A 66 -12.61 -5.47 -5.72
CA SER A 66 -12.31 -4.19 -6.36
C SER A 66 -13.45 -3.63 -7.22
N ASP A 67 -14.42 -4.47 -7.60
CA ASP A 67 -15.68 -4.05 -8.23
C ASP A 67 -16.62 -3.34 -7.24
N GLY A 68 -16.42 -3.53 -5.93
CA GLY A 68 -17.25 -2.99 -4.85
C GLY A 68 -16.75 -1.70 -4.20
N TYR A 69 -15.49 -1.30 -4.42
CA TYR A 69 -14.94 -0.04 -3.90
C TYR A 69 -14.00 0.64 -4.90
N VAL A 70 -14.06 1.97 -5.00
CA VAL A 70 -13.24 2.74 -5.96
C VAL A 70 -11.78 2.75 -5.50
N SER A 71 -10.95 1.91 -6.12
CA SER A 71 -9.50 2.03 -5.99
C SER A 71 -8.96 3.12 -6.94
N PRO A 72 -8.08 4.03 -6.48
CA PRO A 72 -7.41 5.00 -7.36
C PRO A 72 -6.59 4.34 -8.48
N ARG A 73 -6.24 3.05 -8.30
CA ARG A 73 -5.58 2.25 -9.32
C ARG A 73 -6.01 0.78 -9.21
N LEU A 74 -6.62 0.26 -10.27
CA LEU A 74 -6.88 -1.17 -10.38
C LEU A 74 -5.55 -1.91 -10.57
N LEU A 75 -5.37 -2.97 -9.78
CA LEU A 75 -4.20 -3.84 -9.84
C LEU A 75 -4.48 -5.01 -10.78
N THR A 76 -3.45 -5.45 -11.49
CA THR A 76 -3.48 -6.72 -12.20
C THR A 76 -3.27 -7.88 -11.22
N ALA A 77 -3.68 -9.09 -11.60
CA ALA A 77 -3.42 -10.31 -10.82
C ALA A 77 -1.92 -10.48 -10.47
N GLY A 78 -1.02 -10.17 -11.41
CA GLY A 78 0.43 -10.26 -11.17
C GLY A 78 0.94 -9.25 -10.13
N GLU A 79 0.36 -8.05 -10.09
CA GLU A 79 0.69 -7.05 -9.07
C GLU A 79 0.17 -7.45 -7.70
N ILE A 80 -1.04 -8.02 -7.62
CA ILE A 80 -1.60 -8.55 -6.37
C ILE A 80 -0.72 -9.68 -5.84
N LEU A 81 -0.32 -10.62 -6.70
CA LEU A 81 0.60 -11.70 -6.33
C LEU A 81 1.94 -11.17 -5.81
N SER A 82 2.48 -10.12 -6.45
CA SER A 82 3.73 -9.50 -6.02
C SER A 82 3.62 -8.88 -4.63
N ILE A 83 2.46 -8.30 -4.29
CA ILE A 83 2.19 -7.78 -2.93
C ILE A 83 2.09 -8.92 -1.94
N LEU A 84 1.33 -9.98 -2.26
CA LEU A 84 1.21 -11.18 -1.41
C LEU A 84 2.57 -11.80 -1.12
N GLU A 85 3.46 -11.86 -2.10
CA GLU A 85 4.83 -12.35 -1.91
C GLU A 85 5.64 -11.48 -0.93
N GLN A 86 5.47 -10.15 -0.97
CA GLN A 86 6.19 -9.22 -0.09
C GLN A 86 5.74 -9.32 1.37
N ILE A 87 4.45 -9.56 1.61
CA ILE A 87 3.86 -9.62 2.97
C ILE A 87 3.75 -11.05 3.53
N THR A 88 4.14 -12.07 2.77
CA THR A 88 4.22 -13.45 3.25
C THR A 88 5.47 -13.62 4.10
N ALA A 89 5.32 -14.14 5.32
CA ALA A 89 6.47 -14.44 6.18
C ALA A 89 7.36 -15.50 5.53
N ARG A 90 8.67 -15.25 5.45
CA ARG A 90 9.69 -16.17 4.91
C ARG A 90 10.42 -16.92 6.01
#